data_AF-A0A0V0HJG6-F1
#
_entry.id   AF-A0A0V0HJG6-F1
#
_cell.length_a   1.000
_cell.length_b   1.000
_cell.length_c   1.000
_cell.angle_alpha   90.00
_cell.angle_beta   90.00
_cell.angle_gamma   90.00
#
_symmetry.space_group_name_H-M   'P 1'
#
loop_
_entity.id
_entity.type
_entity.pdbx_description
1 polymer ?
#
loop_
_entity_poly.entity_id
_entity_poly.type
_entity_poly.pdbx_seq_one_letter_code
_entity_poly.pdbx_strand_id
1 'polypeptide(L)'
;MQISLATTIPKVPSFSTYYPSTSNQTQYNVQKPSHGISTQTHISLPAPCAVKSSSTGFLSAIERAIEEEEYRKARAEVIRKGLNVEGYSIEGHSIGGHETCVIVPQLKAAFDIGRCPSRAVHQNFLFITHAHLDHIGGLPMYIATRGLYGLKPPTVFVPPSIKEDVEKLLDVHRSMSQVELNLDLIALDVGETYEMRNDLVVRPVRTHHVIPSQGYVIYSVRKKLKKQYIHLEGKKIEKLKKSGVQITDSV
;
A
#
# COMPACT_ATOMS: atom_id res chain seq x y z
N MET A 1 17.69 62.09 -29.34
CA MET A 1 17.48 61.35 -30.60
C MET A 1 17.15 59.92 -30.23
N GLN A 2 15.95 59.46 -30.59
CA GLN A 2 15.43 58.12 -30.34
C GLN A 2 16.27 57.08 -31.09
N ILE A 3 16.71 56.05 -30.37
CA ILE A 3 17.35 54.86 -30.95
C ILE A 3 16.37 53.71 -30.76
N SER A 4 15.69 53.35 -31.84
CA SER A 4 14.76 52.23 -31.90
C SER A 4 15.56 50.93 -32.09
N LEU A 5 15.51 50.03 -31.12
CA LEU A 5 16.05 48.68 -31.24
C LEU A 5 15.02 47.78 -31.93
N ALA A 6 15.40 47.21 -33.07
CA ALA A 6 14.60 46.24 -33.80
C ALA A 6 14.64 44.87 -33.09
N THR A 7 13.48 44.39 -32.66
CA THR A 7 13.32 43.06 -32.07
C THR A 7 13.12 42.03 -33.20
N THR A 8 14.15 41.23 -33.49
CA THR A 8 14.04 40.04 -34.34
C THR A 8 13.45 38.87 -33.55
N ILE A 9 12.29 38.37 -33.99
CA ILE A 9 11.63 37.16 -33.48
C ILE A 9 12.32 35.92 -34.08
N PRO A 10 12.75 34.91 -33.30
CA PRO A 10 13.27 33.68 -33.86
C PRO A 10 12.15 32.80 -34.42
N LYS A 11 12.31 32.36 -35.68
CA LYS A 11 11.46 31.36 -36.34
C LYS A 11 11.64 30.00 -35.65
N VAL A 12 10.54 29.44 -35.13
CA VAL A 12 10.48 28.05 -34.66
C VAL A 12 10.31 27.13 -35.88
N PRO A 13 11.12 26.07 -36.05
CA PRO A 13 10.90 25.09 -37.11
C PRO A 13 9.72 24.17 -36.78
N SER A 14 8.76 24.08 -37.71
CA SER A 14 7.67 23.12 -37.67
C SER A 14 8.17 21.73 -38.09
N PHE A 15 8.25 20.79 -37.15
CA PHE A 15 8.49 19.38 -37.47
C PHE A 15 7.15 18.72 -37.81
N SER A 16 6.88 18.58 -39.10
CA SER A 16 5.80 17.74 -39.62
C SER A 16 6.37 16.35 -39.91
N THR A 17 6.17 15.40 -39.00
CA THR A 17 6.41 13.99 -39.29
C THR A 17 5.16 13.38 -39.92
N TYR A 18 5.12 13.42 -41.25
CA TYR A 18 4.25 12.58 -42.06
C TYR A 18 4.69 11.12 -41.92
N TYR A 19 3.85 10.27 -41.33
CA TYR A 19 3.97 8.82 -41.47
C TYR A 19 3.18 8.38 -42.72
N PRO A 20 3.80 7.68 -43.70
CA PRO A 20 3.05 7.07 -44.78
C PRO A 20 2.19 5.92 -44.24
N SER A 21 0.88 6.02 -44.42
CA SER A 21 -0.06 4.93 -44.21
C SER A 21 0.12 3.89 -45.32
N THR A 22 0.85 2.81 -45.03
CA THR A 22 0.84 1.62 -45.89
C THR A 22 -0.42 0.81 -45.61
N SER A 23 -1.38 0.89 -46.53
CA SER A 23 -2.56 0.03 -46.59
C SER A 23 -2.17 -1.38 -47.05
N ASN A 24 -1.93 -2.29 -46.11
CA ASN A 24 -1.97 -3.72 -46.40
C ASN A 24 -3.38 -4.24 -46.11
N GLN A 25 -4.18 -4.39 -47.16
CA GLN A 25 -5.40 -5.19 -47.15
C GLN A 25 -5.02 -6.64 -46.87
N THR A 26 -5.21 -7.08 -45.63
CA THR A 26 -5.20 -8.51 -45.30
C THR A 26 -6.64 -8.90 -45.03
N GLN A 27 -7.17 -9.80 -45.84
CA GLN A 27 -8.54 -10.27 -45.79
C GLN A 27 -8.86 -10.84 -44.40
N TYR A 28 -9.90 -10.28 -43.78
CA TYR A 28 -10.54 -10.83 -42.59
C TYR A 28 -11.17 -12.18 -42.94
N ASN A 29 -10.60 -13.26 -42.40
CA ASN A 29 -11.27 -14.55 -42.37
C ASN A 29 -11.89 -14.71 -40.97
N VAL A 30 -13.17 -14.36 -40.85
CA VAL A 30 -13.97 -14.53 -39.63
C VAL A 30 -14.35 -16.01 -39.52
N GLN A 31 -13.61 -16.78 -38.75
CA GLN A 31 -14.06 -18.09 -38.28
C GLN A 31 -14.94 -17.91 -37.05
N LYS A 32 -16.23 -18.26 -37.18
CA LYS A 32 -17.19 -18.38 -36.07
C LYS A 32 -16.73 -19.49 -35.10
N PRO A 33 -16.62 -19.24 -33.79
CA PRO A 33 -16.58 -20.31 -32.81
C PRO A 33 -17.99 -20.88 -32.62
N SER A 34 -18.12 -22.18 -32.86
CA SER A 34 -19.30 -22.99 -32.57
C SER A 34 -19.61 -23.02 -31.07
N HIS A 35 -20.89 -22.84 -30.72
CA HIS A 35 -21.41 -23.06 -29.38
C HIS A 35 -21.17 -24.51 -28.93
N GLY A 36 -20.28 -24.69 -27.95
CA GLY A 36 -20.18 -25.90 -27.14
C GLY A 36 -20.49 -25.53 -25.69
N ILE A 37 -21.70 -25.86 -25.24
CA ILE A 37 -22.08 -25.80 -23.83
C ILE A 37 -21.25 -26.85 -23.09
N SER A 38 -20.21 -26.41 -22.38
CA SER A 38 -19.50 -27.28 -21.44
C SER A 38 -20.27 -27.26 -20.12
N THR A 39 -21.03 -28.31 -19.87
CA THR A 39 -21.58 -28.64 -18.55
C THR A 39 -20.43 -28.77 -17.55
N GLN A 40 -20.31 -27.80 -16.64
CA GLN A 40 -19.43 -27.96 -15.48
C GLN A 40 -20.04 -29.04 -14.58
N THR A 41 -19.31 -30.15 -14.45
CA THR A 41 -19.52 -31.19 -13.45
C THR A 41 -19.38 -30.58 -12.06
N HIS A 42 -20.50 -30.46 -11.34
CA HIS A 42 -20.49 -30.25 -9.90
C HIS A 42 -19.79 -31.43 -9.23
N ILE A 43 -18.61 -31.21 -8.65
CA ILE A 43 -18.04 -32.14 -7.66
C ILE A 43 -18.81 -31.89 -6.36
N SER A 44 -19.86 -32.68 -6.16
CA SER A 44 -20.57 -32.78 -4.88
C SER A 44 -19.71 -33.56 -3.90
N LEU A 45 -19.13 -32.88 -2.91
CA LEU A 45 -18.55 -33.53 -1.74
C LEU A 45 -19.67 -34.10 -0.85
N PRO A 46 -19.56 -35.33 -0.34
CA PRO A 46 -20.61 -35.92 0.50
C PRO A 46 -20.67 -35.21 1.85
N ALA A 47 -21.89 -34.97 2.33
CA ALA A 47 -22.15 -34.45 3.67
C ALA A 47 -21.60 -35.41 4.74
N PRO A 48 -21.01 -34.91 5.84
CA PRO A 48 -20.53 -35.79 6.90
C PRO A 48 -21.73 -36.43 7.62
N CYS A 49 -21.74 -37.77 7.66
CA CYS A 49 -22.68 -38.54 8.45
C CYS A 49 -22.55 -38.17 9.93
N ALA A 50 -23.65 -37.65 10.51
CA ALA A 50 -23.75 -37.40 11.94
C ALA A 50 -23.82 -38.73 12.70
N VAL A 51 -22.72 -39.11 13.35
CA VAL A 51 -22.72 -40.14 14.39
C VAL A 51 -23.33 -39.51 15.65
N LYS A 52 -24.52 -39.96 16.05
CA LYS A 52 -25.15 -39.53 17.30
C LYS A 52 -24.42 -40.16 18.49
N SER A 53 -23.52 -39.41 19.13
CA SER A 53 -23.11 -39.67 20.51
C SER A 53 -23.83 -38.70 21.44
N SER A 54 -24.70 -39.25 22.28
CA SER A 54 -25.45 -38.52 23.30
C SER A 54 -24.54 -38.13 24.47
N SER A 55 -24.11 -36.87 24.54
CA SER A 55 -23.66 -36.24 25.78
C SER A 55 -23.77 -34.72 25.74
N THR A 56 -24.62 -34.19 26.63
CA THR A 56 -24.58 -32.85 27.26
C THR A 56 -24.34 -31.62 26.37
N GLY A 57 -25.44 -30.90 26.07
CA GLY A 57 -25.48 -29.73 25.18
C GLY A 57 -24.57 -28.55 25.53
N PHE A 58 -23.97 -28.50 26.72
CA PHE A 58 -22.99 -27.46 27.07
C PHE A 58 -21.59 -27.73 26.51
N LEU A 59 -21.16 -29.00 26.43
CA LEU A 59 -19.86 -29.36 25.86
C LEU A 59 -19.86 -29.20 24.33
N SER A 60 -20.99 -29.53 23.68
CA SER A 60 -21.12 -29.44 22.21
C SER A 60 -21.00 -28.02 21.64
N ALA A 61 -21.33 -27.00 22.43
CA ALA A 61 -21.24 -25.60 22.01
C ALA A 61 -19.81 -25.06 22.15
N ILE A 62 -19.09 -25.48 23.19
CA ILE A 62 -17.68 -25.15 23.42
C ILE A 62 -16.81 -25.86 22.39
N GLU A 63 -17.06 -27.14 22.13
CA GLU A 63 -16.34 -27.95 21.16
C GLU A 63 -16.51 -27.39 19.73
N ARG A 64 -17.74 -27.04 19.32
CA ARG A 64 -17.99 -26.32 18.05
C ARG A 64 -17.31 -24.96 17.96
N ALA A 65 -17.25 -24.20 19.06
CA ALA A 65 -16.59 -22.91 19.08
C ALA A 65 -15.06 -23.04 18.96
N ILE A 66 -14.48 -24.08 19.59
CA ILE A 66 -13.07 -24.44 19.46
C ILE A 66 -12.77 -24.87 18.03
N GLU A 67 -13.57 -25.77 17.45
CA GLU A 67 -13.43 -26.21 16.05
C GLU A 67 -13.57 -25.05 15.05
N GLU A 68 -14.52 -24.14 15.23
CA GLU A 68 -14.65 -22.96 14.38
C GLU A 68 -13.45 -22.02 14.48
N GLU A 69 -12.92 -21.81 15.68
CA GLU A 69 -11.77 -20.93 15.87
C GLU A 69 -10.48 -21.57 15.34
N GLU A 70 -10.31 -22.87 15.53
CA GLU A 70 -9.20 -23.66 15.01
C GLU A 70 -9.27 -23.78 13.49
N TYR A 71 -10.47 -23.93 12.92
CA TYR A 71 -10.71 -23.87 11.48
C TYR A 71 -10.44 -22.48 10.89
N ARG A 72 -10.81 -21.40 11.59
CA ARG A 72 -10.47 -20.03 11.19
C ARG A 72 -8.95 -19.80 11.24
N LYS A 73 -8.27 -20.31 12.26
CA LYS A 73 -6.80 -20.28 12.36
C LYS A 73 -6.16 -21.07 11.22
N ALA A 74 -6.60 -22.31 10.98
CA ALA A 74 -6.12 -23.16 9.90
C ALA A 74 -6.37 -22.53 8.51
N ARG A 75 -7.56 -21.94 8.26
CA ARG A 75 -7.81 -21.19 7.01
C ARG A 75 -6.92 -19.95 6.90
N ALA A 76 -6.73 -19.20 7.98
CA ALA A 76 -5.85 -18.04 7.98
C ALA A 76 -4.39 -18.42 7.69
N GLU A 77 -3.96 -19.59 8.17
CA GLU A 77 -2.62 -20.13 7.97
C GLU A 77 -2.41 -20.67 6.55
N VAL A 78 -3.40 -21.41 6.01
CA VAL A 78 -3.38 -21.92 4.62
C VAL A 78 -3.48 -20.78 3.59
N ILE A 79 -4.09 -19.64 3.94
CA ILE A 79 -4.20 -18.46 3.05
C ILE A 79 -2.97 -17.54 3.13
N ARG A 80 -2.14 -17.63 4.17
CA ARG A 80 -0.92 -16.83 4.31
C ARG A 80 0.24 -17.42 3.51
N LYS A 81 0.32 -17.07 2.24
CA LYS A 81 1.60 -17.12 1.49
C LYS A 81 2.51 -15.98 1.94
N GLY A 82 2.99 -16.03 3.18
CA GLY A 82 3.83 -14.99 3.78
C GLY A 82 4.97 -15.57 4.61
N LEU A 83 6.02 -14.79 4.78
CA LEU A 83 7.17 -15.08 5.63
C LEU A 83 6.93 -14.45 7.01
N ASN A 84 7.16 -15.20 8.09
CA ASN A 84 7.19 -14.62 9.43
C ASN A 84 8.65 -14.37 9.83
N VAL A 85 8.98 -13.13 10.22
CA VAL A 85 10.31 -12.72 10.68
C VAL A 85 10.17 -11.95 11.99
N GLU A 86 10.71 -12.47 13.09
CA GLU A 86 10.74 -11.78 14.40
C GLU A 86 9.37 -11.20 14.84
N GLY A 87 8.28 -11.95 14.61
CA GLY A 87 6.92 -11.54 14.95
C GLY A 87 6.21 -10.65 13.91
N TYR A 88 6.87 -10.31 12.80
CA TYR A 88 6.29 -9.61 11.66
C TYR A 88 5.91 -10.60 10.56
N SER A 89 4.64 -10.55 10.14
CA SER A 89 4.20 -11.25 8.94
C SER A 89 4.48 -10.36 7.74
N ILE A 90 5.20 -10.88 6.76
CA ILE A 90 5.52 -10.22 5.50
C ILE A 90 4.87 -11.03 4.39
N GLU A 91 3.99 -10.41 3.62
CA GLU A 91 3.35 -11.04 2.46
C GLU A 91 3.44 -10.10 1.26
N GLY A 92 3.40 -10.62 0.03
CA GLY A 92 3.51 -9.76 -1.14
C GLY A 92 3.91 -10.47 -2.42
N HIS A 93 4.06 -9.66 -3.46
CA HIS A 93 4.55 -10.04 -4.78
C HIS A 93 5.67 -9.10 -5.16
N SER A 94 6.75 -9.61 -5.76
CA SER A 94 7.81 -8.78 -6.35
C SER A 94 8.39 -9.52 -7.55
N ILE A 95 7.98 -9.06 -8.73
CA ILE A 95 8.40 -9.59 -10.02
C ILE A 95 8.75 -8.37 -10.87
N GLY A 96 10.04 -8.20 -11.16
CA GLY A 96 10.55 -7.01 -11.84
C GLY A 96 9.84 -6.73 -13.16
N GLY A 97 9.38 -5.50 -13.35
CA GLY A 97 8.62 -5.07 -14.54
C GLY A 97 7.16 -5.52 -14.57
N HIS A 98 6.69 -6.32 -13.60
CA HIS A 98 5.33 -6.83 -13.56
C HIS A 98 4.51 -6.23 -12.41
N GLU A 99 5.00 -6.40 -11.18
CA GLU A 99 4.44 -5.80 -9.98
C GLU A 99 5.37 -5.97 -8.77
N THR A 100 5.38 -4.97 -7.89
CA THR A 100 5.91 -5.06 -6.54
C THR A 100 4.89 -4.50 -5.55
N CYS A 101 4.61 -5.28 -4.50
CA CYS A 101 3.86 -4.86 -3.33
C CYS A 101 4.25 -5.76 -2.15
N VAL A 102 4.84 -5.18 -1.11
CA VAL A 102 5.22 -5.86 0.13
C VAL A 102 4.38 -5.34 1.28
N ILE A 103 3.70 -6.21 2.01
CA ILE A 103 2.69 -5.89 3.01
C ILE A 103 3.17 -6.38 4.38
N VAL A 104 3.12 -5.49 5.37
CA VAL A 104 3.44 -5.80 6.77
C VAL A 104 2.24 -5.41 7.65
N PRO A 105 1.28 -6.33 7.88
CA PRO A 105 0.01 -6.01 8.53
C PRO A 105 0.17 -5.46 9.96
N GLN A 106 1.17 -5.92 10.72
CA GLN A 106 1.46 -5.45 12.08
C GLN A 106 1.83 -3.96 12.11
N LEU A 107 2.37 -3.44 11.01
CA LEU A 107 2.71 -2.03 10.84
C LEU A 107 1.57 -1.23 10.18
N LYS A 108 0.50 -1.91 9.75
CA LYS A 108 -0.57 -1.36 8.89
C LYS A 108 0.02 -0.71 7.64
N ALA A 109 1.07 -1.30 7.08
CA ALA A 109 1.90 -0.69 6.04
C ALA A 109 2.03 -1.60 4.81
N ALA A 110 2.09 -0.97 3.64
CA ALA A 110 2.52 -1.57 2.39
C ALA A 110 3.66 -0.75 1.78
N PHE A 111 4.59 -1.43 1.11
CA PHE A 111 5.68 -0.85 0.32
C PHE A 111 5.42 -1.18 -1.14
N ASP A 112 5.29 -0.13 -1.94
CA ASP A 112 4.82 -0.17 -3.33
C ASP A 112 3.44 -0.84 -3.48
N ILE A 113 2.82 -0.61 -4.64
CA ILE A 113 1.48 -1.08 -4.95
C ILE A 113 1.27 -1.29 -6.46
N GLY A 114 2.19 -2.00 -7.12
CA GLY A 114 2.17 -2.20 -8.58
C GLY A 114 0.79 -2.50 -9.19
N ARG A 115 0.08 -3.51 -8.68
CA ARG A 115 -1.28 -3.88 -9.15
C ARG A 115 -2.36 -3.85 -8.08
N CYS A 116 -2.07 -3.30 -6.90
CA CYS A 116 -3.01 -3.24 -5.77
C CYS A 116 -3.64 -4.61 -5.39
N PRO A 117 -2.87 -5.53 -4.78
CA PRO A 117 -3.45 -6.76 -4.23
C PRO A 117 -4.48 -6.44 -3.13
N SER A 118 -5.57 -7.20 -3.04
CA SER A 118 -6.70 -6.95 -2.14
C SER A 118 -6.32 -6.78 -0.66
N ARG A 119 -5.26 -7.47 -0.22
CA ARG A 119 -4.69 -7.40 1.13
C ARG A 119 -3.99 -6.05 1.42
N ALA A 120 -3.44 -5.39 0.40
CA ALA A 120 -2.83 -4.07 0.55
C ALA A 120 -3.87 -2.99 0.84
N VAL A 121 -5.10 -3.14 0.35
CA VAL A 121 -6.22 -2.19 0.54
C VAL A 121 -6.47 -1.88 2.01
N HIS A 122 -6.21 -2.82 2.93
CA HIS A 122 -6.44 -2.64 4.35
C HIS A 122 -5.30 -1.94 5.10
N GLN A 123 -4.15 -1.72 4.45
CA GLN A 123 -3.02 -1.01 5.05
C GLN A 123 -3.27 0.49 5.04
N ASN A 124 -2.93 1.17 6.13
CA ASN A 124 -3.17 2.61 6.30
C ASN A 124 -2.04 3.46 5.74
N PHE A 125 -0.83 2.92 5.76
CA PHE A 125 0.37 3.58 5.28
C PHE A 125 0.84 2.89 4.00
N LEU A 126 1.09 3.68 2.97
CA LEU A 126 1.66 3.20 1.71
C LEU A 126 2.95 3.97 1.44
N PHE A 127 4.06 3.25 1.26
CA PHE A 127 5.37 3.81 1.00
C PHE A 127 5.78 3.48 -0.44
N ILE A 128 5.77 4.49 -1.32
CA ILE A 128 6.21 4.34 -2.71
C ILE A 128 7.72 4.55 -2.77
N THR A 129 8.44 3.60 -3.35
CA THR A 129 9.90 3.66 -3.47
C THR A 129 10.35 4.49 -4.66
N HIS A 130 9.66 4.36 -5.80
CA HIS A 130 9.90 5.10 -7.04
C HIS A 130 8.70 5.01 -8.00
N ALA A 131 8.75 5.76 -9.10
CA ALA A 131 7.63 5.95 -10.02
C ALA A 131 7.54 4.96 -11.20
N HIS A 132 8.27 3.84 -11.20
CA HIS A 132 8.01 2.81 -12.21
C HIS A 132 6.60 2.23 -12.04
N LEU A 133 5.97 1.86 -13.16
CA LEU A 133 4.57 1.45 -13.17
C LEU A 133 4.33 0.17 -12.37
N ASP A 134 5.28 -0.75 -12.36
CA ASP A 134 5.24 -1.96 -11.54
C ASP A 134 5.37 -1.68 -10.03
N HIS A 135 5.68 -0.45 -9.62
CA HIS A 135 5.71 -0.03 -8.21
C HIS A 135 4.55 0.87 -7.82
N ILE A 136 4.12 1.81 -8.67
CA ILE A 136 3.08 2.79 -8.31
C ILE A 136 1.72 2.55 -9.00
N GLY A 137 1.66 1.71 -10.04
CA GLY A 137 0.53 1.66 -10.97
C GLY A 137 -0.84 1.40 -10.34
N GLY A 138 -0.90 0.65 -9.24
CA GLY A 138 -2.14 0.35 -8.52
C GLY A 138 -2.60 1.44 -7.56
N LEU A 139 -1.90 2.58 -7.46
CA LEU A 139 -2.20 3.63 -6.50
C LEU A 139 -3.65 4.19 -6.63
N PRO A 140 -4.16 4.54 -7.83
CA PRO A 140 -5.54 4.99 -7.97
C PRO A 140 -6.55 3.92 -7.53
N MET A 141 -6.31 2.66 -7.93
CA MET A 141 -7.15 1.52 -7.55
C MET A 141 -7.19 1.31 -6.04
N TYR A 142 -6.04 1.43 -5.37
CA TYR A 142 -5.92 1.34 -3.92
C TYR A 142 -6.79 2.37 -3.20
N ILE A 143 -6.68 3.65 -3.60
CA ILE A 143 -7.43 4.74 -2.96
C ILE A 143 -8.93 4.58 -3.23
N ALA A 144 -9.31 4.31 -4.48
CA ALA A 144 -10.71 4.11 -4.88
C ALA A 144 -11.35 2.94 -4.13
N THR A 145 -10.64 1.80 -4.01
CA THR A 145 -11.16 0.62 -3.30
C THR A 145 -11.33 0.88 -1.81
N ARG A 146 -10.42 1.65 -1.19
CA ARG A 146 -10.60 2.08 0.21
C ARG A 146 -11.84 2.94 0.39
N GLY A 147 -12.07 3.89 -0.52
CA GLY A 147 -13.28 4.71 -0.53
C GLY A 147 -14.55 3.87 -0.67
N LEU A 148 -14.55 2.91 -1.60
CA LEU A 148 -15.66 1.97 -1.81
C LEU A 148 -15.99 1.16 -0.56
N TYR A 149 -14.97 0.77 0.21
CA TYR A 149 -15.13 -0.01 1.45
C TYR A 149 -15.43 0.87 2.68
N GLY A 150 -15.54 2.19 2.53
CA GLY A 150 -15.73 3.12 3.65
C GLY A 150 -14.55 3.13 4.63
N LEU A 151 -13.35 2.74 4.16
CA LEU A 151 -12.14 2.78 4.97
C LEU A 151 -11.63 4.23 5.06
N LYS A 152 -10.91 4.55 6.13
CA LYS A 152 -10.29 5.87 6.27
C LYS A 152 -9.34 6.15 5.09
N PRO A 153 -9.21 7.40 4.64
CA PRO A 153 -8.19 7.79 3.68
C PRO A 153 -6.79 7.29 4.10
N PRO A 154 -5.99 6.75 3.17
CA PRO A 154 -4.64 6.31 3.48
C PRO A 154 -3.67 7.49 3.55
N THR A 155 -2.56 7.29 4.27
CA THR A 155 -1.39 8.17 4.17
C THR A 155 -0.40 7.54 3.21
N VAL A 156 -0.07 8.26 2.14
CA VAL A 156 0.80 7.80 1.05
C VAL A 156 2.08 8.63 1.09
N PHE A 157 3.22 7.96 1.18
CA PHE A 157 4.54 8.58 1.17
C PHE A 157 5.20 8.35 -0.18
N VAL A 158 5.77 9.42 -0.72
CA VAL A 158 6.44 9.42 -2.02
C VAL A 158 7.77 10.17 -1.93
N PRO A 159 8.75 9.88 -2.80
CA PRO A 159 9.89 10.75 -3.02
C PRO A 159 9.40 12.17 -3.38
N PRO A 160 10.03 13.25 -2.86
CA PRO A 160 9.61 14.61 -3.19
C PRO A 160 9.54 14.89 -4.69
N SER A 161 10.45 14.28 -5.47
CA SER A 161 10.56 14.45 -6.92
C SER A 161 9.32 14.00 -7.70
N ILE A 162 8.41 13.21 -7.11
CA ILE A 162 7.23 12.68 -7.80
C ILE A 162 5.91 13.15 -7.21
N LYS A 163 5.93 13.98 -6.16
CA LYS A 163 4.70 14.40 -5.45
C LYS A 163 3.70 15.07 -6.40
N GLU A 164 4.14 16.06 -7.16
CA GLU A 164 3.27 16.79 -8.09
C GLU A 164 2.72 15.89 -9.21
N ASP A 165 3.51 14.93 -9.68
CA ASP A 165 3.08 14.01 -10.74
C ASP A 165 2.03 13.02 -10.22
N VAL A 166 2.16 12.60 -8.96
CA VAL A 166 1.13 11.78 -8.28
C VAL A 166 -0.16 12.57 -8.09
N GLU A 167 -0.10 13.85 -7.73
CA GLU A 167 -1.31 14.69 -7.64
C GLU A 167 -2.01 14.79 -9.00
N LYS A 168 -1.27 15.08 -10.08
CA LYS A 168 -1.80 15.13 -11.45
C LYS A 168 -2.40 13.79 -11.88
N LEU A 169 -1.74 12.67 -11.57
CA LEU A 169 -2.25 11.33 -11.86
C LEU A 169 -3.62 11.10 -11.20
N LEU A 170 -3.75 11.48 -9.93
CA LEU A 170 -5.02 11.35 -9.21
C LEU A 170 -6.08 12.30 -9.75
N ASP A 171 -5.72 13.52 -10.14
CA ASP A 171 -6.67 14.47 -10.76
C ASP A 171 -7.22 13.97 -12.08
N VAL A 172 -6.37 13.36 -12.92
CA VAL A 172 -6.83 12.69 -14.16
C VAL A 172 -7.84 11.61 -13.83
N HIS A 173 -7.56 10.75 -12.85
CA HIS A 173 -8.50 9.71 -12.45
C HIS A 173 -9.79 10.28 -11.85
N ARG A 174 -9.73 11.29 -10.97
CA ARG A 174 -10.90 11.98 -10.43
C ARG A 174 -11.78 12.53 -11.54
N SER A 175 -11.18 13.18 -12.54
CA SER A 175 -11.88 13.74 -13.70
C SER A 175 -12.52 12.66 -14.57
N MET A 176 -11.81 11.56 -14.83
CA MET A 176 -12.33 10.47 -15.66
C MET A 176 -13.44 9.68 -14.97
N SER A 177 -13.25 9.30 -13.71
CA SER A 177 -14.15 8.40 -13.00
C SER A 177 -15.26 9.11 -12.24
N GLN A 178 -15.15 10.43 -12.03
CA GLN A 178 -16.09 11.21 -11.22
C GLN A 178 -16.21 10.66 -9.78
N VAL A 179 -15.08 10.23 -9.22
CA VAL A 179 -14.98 9.67 -7.87
C VAL A 179 -13.92 10.43 -7.09
N GLU A 180 -14.23 10.74 -5.83
CA GLU A 180 -13.28 11.31 -4.90
C GLU A 180 -12.17 10.31 -4.54
N LEU A 181 -10.91 10.73 -4.72
CA LEU A 181 -9.74 9.96 -4.33
C LEU A 181 -9.08 10.62 -3.12
N ASN A 182 -9.66 10.40 -1.94
CA ASN A 182 -9.19 11.00 -0.69
C ASN A 182 -7.95 10.28 -0.15
N LEU A 183 -6.88 11.03 0.11
CA LEU A 183 -5.63 10.55 0.71
C LEU A 183 -4.90 11.70 1.44
N ASP A 184 -3.95 11.35 2.29
CA ASP A 184 -2.92 12.26 2.79
C ASP A 184 -1.60 11.97 2.05
N LEU A 185 -1.17 12.87 1.16
CA LEU A 185 0.01 12.67 0.32
C LEU A 185 1.23 13.44 0.86
N ILE A 186 2.19 12.68 1.37
CA ILE A 186 3.37 13.20 2.04
C ILE A 186 4.60 12.98 1.15
N ALA A 187 5.26 14.07 0.75
CA ALA A 187 6.63 14.00 0.27
C ALA A 187 7.53 13.82 1.48
N LEU A 188 8.28 12.70 1.53
CA LEU A 188 9.20 12.42 2.62
C LEU A 188 10.60 12.21 2.04
N ASP A 189 11.51 13.14 2.32
CA ASP A 189 12.86 13.16 1.77
C ASP A 189 13.87 12.44 2.66
N VAL A 190 15.00 12.06 2.06
CA VAL A 190 16.14 11.50 2.78
C VAL A 190 16.66 12.53 3.79
N GLY A 191 16.74 12.11 5.05
CA GLY A 191 17.12 12.98 6.18
C GLY A 191 15.93 13.31 7.08
N GLU A 192 14.72 13.29 6.54
CA GLU A 192 13.49 13.53 7.29
C GLU A 192 13.06 12.30 8.10
N THR A 193 12.06 12.49 8.96
CA THR A 193 11.45 11.44 9.78
C THR A 193 9.97 11.71 9.92
N TYR A 194 9.16 10.65 9.84
CA TYR A 194 7.74 10.72 10.11
C TYR A 194 7.35 9.80 11.26
N GLU A 195 6.60 10.33 12.23
CA GLU A 195 6.07 9.55 13.35
C GLU A 195 4.77 8.85 12.93
N MET A 196 4.85 7.55 12.61
CA MET A 196 3.69 6.76 12.20
C MET A 196 2.73 6.48 13.37
N ARG A 197 3.29 6.25 14.56
CA ARG A 197 2.63 6.08 15.85
C ARG A 197 3.59 6.48 16.97
N ASN A 198 3.08 6.62 18.19
CA ASN A 198 3.84 7.12 19.35
C ASN A 198 5.21 6.45 19.59
N ASP A 199 5.38 5.21 19.16
CA ASP A 199 6.56 4.38 19.37
C ASP A 199 7.18 3.87 18.05
N LEU A 200 6.75 4.37 16.89
CA LEU A 200 7.23 3.90 15.59
C LEU A 200 7.41 5.06 14.62
N VAL A 201 8.59 5.11 14.01
CA VAL A 201 8.94 6.15 13.07
C VAL A 201 9.45 5.52 11.77
N VAL A 202 9.32 6.27 10.68
CA VAL A 202 9.82 5.89 9.36
C VAL A 202 10.77 6.95 8.83
N ARG A 203 11.83 6.49 8.16
CA ARG A 203 12.81 7.33 7.49
C ARG A 203 13.15 6.80 6.10
N PRO A 204 13.21 7.67 5.08
CA PRO A 204 13.75 7.28 3.79
C PRO A 204 15.26 7.07 3.86
N VAL A 205 15.73 6.10 3.08
CA VAL A 205 17.16 5.86 2.83
C VAL A 205 17.44 5.94 1.35
N ARG A 206 18.56 6.56 0.99
CA ARG A 206 18.96 6.72 -0.41
C ARG A 206 19.25 5.36 -1.04
N THR A 207 18.73 5.15 -2.24
CA THR A 207 19.04 3.98 -3.09
C THR A 207 19.62 4.42 -4.42
N HIS A 208 20.14 3.48 -5.21
CA HIS A 208 20.67 3.72 -6.54
C HIS A 208 19.80 3.00 -7.58
N HIS A 209 19.21 3.76 -8.49
CA HIS A 209 18.31 3.26 -9.53
C HIS A 209 18.31 4.20 -10.74
N VAL A 210 17.69 3.78 -11.85
CA VAL A 210 17.65 4.54 -13.11
C VAL A 210 16.80 5.81 -13.05
N ILE A 211 15.87 5.89 -12.09
CA ILE A 211 15.09 7.10 -11.76
C ILE A 211 15.24 7.41 -10.27
N PRO A 212 14.89 8.63 -9.80
CA PRO A 212 14.88 8.94 -8.39
C PRO A 212 14.11 7.89 -7.57
N SER A 213 14.79 7.34 -6.56
CA SER A 213 14.27 6.24 -5.74
C SER A 213 14.76 6.34 -4.31
N GLN A 214 13.97 5.79 -3.39
CA GLN A 214 14.36 5.63 -1.99
C GLN A 214 13.84 4.31 -1.40
N GLY A 215 14.56 3.79 -0.41
CA GLY A 215 14.07 2.76 0.49
C GLY A 215 13.49 3.39 1.76
N TYR A 216 12.91 2.57 2.62
CA TYR A 216 12.35 3.02 3.90
C TYR A 216 12.82 2.14 5.04
N VAL A 217 13.17 2.76 6.15
CA VAL A 217 13.48 2.09 7.41
C VAL A 217 12.42 2.48 8.43
N ILE A 218 11.76 1.48 8.99
CA ILE A 218 10.80 1.64 10.08
C ILE A 218 11.45 1.09 11.35
N TYR A 219 11.46 1.89 12.42
CA TYR A 219 12.03 1.47 13.70
C TYR A 219 11.23 1.98 14.87
N SER A 220 11.30 1.25 15.99
CA SER A 220 10.62 1.64 17.23
C SER A 220 11.44 2.67 18.00
N VAL A 221 10.80 3.71 18.51
CA VAL A 221 11.41 4.68 19.43
C VAL A 221 10.81 4.48 20.81
N ARG A 222 11.67 4.29 21.82
CA ARG A 222 11.26 4.09 23.22
C ARG A 222 11.65 5.30 24.04
N LYS A 223 10.67 5.88 24.73
CA LYS A 223 10.93 6.95 25.71
C LYS A 223 11.32 6.33 27.05
N LYS A 224 12.57 6.48 27.46
CA LYS A 224 13.08 6.04 28.76
C LYS A 224 13.19 7.21 29.71
N LEU A 225 12.89 7.00 30.99
CA LEU A 225 13.04 8.03 32.02
C LEU A 225 14.51 8.49 32.10
N LYS A 226 14.74 9.80 32.12
CA LYS A 226 16.09 10.39 32.28
C LYS A 226 16.73 9.87 33.56
N LYS A 227 18.03 9.58 33.53
CA LYS A 227 18.78 9.02 34.67
C LYS A 227 18.58 9.82 35.97
N GLN A 228 18.49 11.14 35.86
CA GLN A 228 18.29 12.05 36.98
C GLN A 228 16.92 11.94 37.67
N TYR A 229 15.94 11.24 37.09
CA TYR A 229 14.61 11.08 37.66
C TYR A 229 14.30 9.64 38.11
N ILE A 230 15.21 8.69 37.89
CA ILE A 230 15.01 7.26 38.22
C ILE A 230 14.76 7.04 39.73
N HIS A 231 15.38 7.85 40.58
CA HIS A 231 15.27 7.75 42.04
C HIS A 231 14.02 8.43 42.61
N LEU A 232 13.25 9.13 41.79
CA LEU A 232 12.05 9.84 42.24
C LEU A 232 10.86 8.88 42.34
N GLU A 233 10.04 9.06 43.37
CA GLU A 233 8.77 8.34 43.50
C GLU A 233 7.80 8.70 42.36
N GLY A 234 6.93 7.75 41.99
CA GLY A 234 5.99 7.91 40.87
C GLY A 234 5.13 9.18 40.93
N LYS A 235 4.65 9.57 42.13
CA LYS A 235 3.88 10.81 42.32
C LYS A 235 4.67 12.07 41.96
N LYS A 236 5.98 12.09 42.27
CA LYS A 236 6.88 13.22 41.95
C LYS A 236 7.17 13.26 40.45
N ILE A 237 7.38 12.10 39.81
CA ILE A 237 7.56 11.99 38.35
C ILE A 237 6.32 12.49 37.60
N GLU A 238 5.12 12.10 38.06
CA GLU A 238 3.86 12.54 37.46
C GLU A 238 3.69 14.07 37.57
N LYS A 239 4.00 14.64 38.74
CA LYS A 239 3.97 16.10 38.94
C LYS A 239 4.92 16.83 37.98
N LEU A 240 6.14 16.31 37.81
CA LEU A 240 7.12 16.86 36.85
C LEU A 240 6.65 16.76 35.40
N LYS A 241 6.02 15.64 35.02
CA LYS A 241 5.42 15.49 33.69
C LYS A 241 4.29 16.49 33.46
N LYS A 242 3.40 16.67 34.46
CA LYS A 242 2.28 17.63 34.40
C LYS A 242 2.74 19.09 34.38
N SER A 243 3.90 19.40 34.96
CA SER A 243 4.50 20.74 34.87
C SER A 243 5.24 21.00 33.54
N GLY A 244 5.13 20.09 32.56
CA GLY A 244 5.74 20.25 31.23
C GLY A 244 7.23 19.95 31.14
N VAL A 245 7.84 19.43 32.22
CA VAL A 245 9.27 19.10 32.22
C VAL A 245 9.48 17.83 31.39
N GLN A 246 10.43 17.88 30.44
CA GLN A 246 10.80 16.71 29.65
C GLN A 246 11.58 15.71 30.52
N ILE A 247 10.86 14.70 31.01
CA ILE A 247 11.39 13.69 31.94
C ILE A 247 11.97 12.45 31.26
N THR A 248 11.82 12.29 29.94
CA THR A 248 12.28 11.11 29.19
C THR A 248 13.27 11.47 28.08
N ASP A 249 14.19 10.55 27.80
CA ASP A 249 15.02 10.52 26.61
C ASP A 249 14.43 9.54 25.58
N SER A 250 14.54 9.87 24.29
CA SER A 250 14.19 8.96 23.20
C SER A 250 15.38 8.04 22.90
N VAL A 251 15.13 6.73 22.82
CA VAL A 251 16.13 5.67 22.57
C VAL A 251 15.62 4.72 21.51
#